data_AF-A0A6I5CN13-F1
#
_entry.id   AF-A0A6I5CN13-F1
#
_cell.length_a   1.000
_cell.length_b   1.000
_cell.length_c   1.000
_cell.angle_alpha   90.00
_cell.angle_beta   90.00
_cell.angle_gamma   90.00
#
_symmetry.space_group_name_H-M   'P 1'
#
loop_
_entity.id
_entity.type
_entity.pdbx_description
1 polymer ?
#
loop_
_entity_poly.entity_id
_entity_poly.type
_entity_poly.pdbx_seq_one_letter_code
_entity_poly.pdbx_strand_id
1 'polypeptide(L)'
;PTTATLAPGESAEVTVRALALNGGRGPEAHFRVSTPAGVTASPAEGTVTGGAQKITLTAGKDTAQGYYDARVTVTSGEQSYEQPVALTVAAPGTLLAARDNTGISDDTGDHDEADYDGGGWSYSRQALAAAGLTAGGRGTADGLAFTWPGS
;
A
#
# COMPACT_ATOMS: atom_id res chain seq x y z
N PRO A 1 -4.15 -6.22 3.65
CA PRO A 1 -3.66 -4.97 4.27
C PRO A 1 -3.34 -3.99 3.15
N THR A 2 -3.64 -2.71 3.33
CA THR A 2 -3.33 -1.63 2.36
C THR A 2 -1.91 -1.07 2.55
N THR A 3 -1.23 -1.45 3.64
CA THR A 3 0.17 -1.14 3.90
C THR A 3 0.97 -2.41 4.26
N ALA A 4 2.27 -2.43 3.95
CA ALA A 4 3.19 -3.43 4.47
C ALA A 4 4.62 -2.89 4.58
N THR A 5 5.32 -3.29 5.65
CA THR A 5 6.73 -2.95 5.89
C THR A 5 7.58 -4.21 5.85
N LEU A 6 8.68 -4.17 5.10
CA LEU A 6 9.65 -5.26 4.99
C LEU A 6 11.08 -4.72 4.90
N ALA A 7 12.05 -5.47 5.38
CA ALA A 7 13.46 -5.10 5.20
C ALA A 7 13.97 -5.52 3.81
N PRO A 8 15.06 -4.92 3.30
CA PRO A 8 15.76 -5.46 2.14
C PRO A 8 16.11 -6.94 2.34
N GLY A 9 15.70 -7.80 1.41
CA GLY A 9 15.90 -9.25 1.49
C GLY A 9 14.82 -10.02 2.25
N GLU A 10 13.89 -9.33 2.90
CA GLU A 10 12.79 -9.92 3.67
C GLU A 10 11.47 -9.87 2.90
N SER A 11 10.40 -10.40 3.50
CA SER A 11 9.07 -10.48 2.90
C SER A 11 7.95 -10.05 3.84
N ALA A 12 6.83 -9.67 3.25
CA ALA A 12 5.58 -9.39 3.96
C ALA A 12 4.39 -10.07 3.26
N GLU A 13 3.34 -10.40 4.01
CA GLU A 13 2.12 -10.99 3.46
C GLU A 13 1.04 -9.94 3.23
N VAL A 14 0.43 -9.97 2.04
CA VAL A 14 -0.85 -9.34 1.76
C VAL A 14 -1.89 -10.42 1.46
N THR A 15 -3.17 -10.10 1.57
CA THR A 15 -4.25 -11.10 1.42
C THR A 15 -5.37 -10.54 0.56
N VAL A 16 -5.72 -11.27 -0.49
CA VAL A 16 -6.96 -11.06 -1.26
C VAL A 16 -8.04 -11.92 -0.63
N ARG A 17 -9.21 -11.33 -0.35
CA ARG A 17 -10.37 -12.05 0.20
C ARG A 17 -11.54 -11.95 -0.76
N ALA A 18 -12.17 -13.08 -1.04
CA ALA A 18 -13.42 -13.15 -1.78
C ALA A 18 -14.52 -13.65 -0.83
N LEU A 19 -15.49 -12.78 -0.52
CA LEU A 19 -16.61 -13.12 0.35
C LEU A 19 -17.92 -13.13 -0.44
N ALA A 20 -18.63 -14.25 -0.41
CA ALA A 20 -19.96 -14.33 -0.98
C ALA A 20 -21.00 -13.79 0.02
N LEU A 21 -21.66 -12.69 -0.33
CA LEU A 21 -22.67 -12.05 0.53
C LEU A 21 -23.96 -12.87 0.68
N ASN A 22 -24.21 -13.81 -0.25
CA ASN A 22 -25.45 -14.59 -0.31
C ASN A 22 -25.29 -16.03 0.22
N GLY A 23 -24.18 -16.36 0.89
CA GLY A 23 -23.93 -17.71 1.44
C GLY A 23 -23.61 -18.82 0.42
N GLY A 24 -23.49 -18.48 -0.87
CA GLY A 24 -23.03 -19.38 -1.94
C GLY A 24 -21.50 -19.34 -2.13
N ARG A 25 -20.98 -19.96 -3.21
CA ARG A 25 -19.54 -19.91 -3.54
C ARG A 25 -19.03 -18.56 -4.05
N GLY A 26 -19.93 -17.60 -4.32
CA GLY A 26 -19.59 -16.32 -4.96
C GLY A 26 -19.07 -16.51 -6.38
N PRO A 27 -18.98 -15.45 -7.20
CA PRO A 27 -18.26 -15.54 -8.46
C PRO A 27 -16.75 -15.73 -8.21
N GLU A 28 -16.06 -16.36 -9.16
CA GLU A 28 -14.60 -16.43 -9.15
C GLU A 28 -14.01 -15.01 -9.26
N ALA A 29 -13.03 -14.70 -8.44
CA ALA A 29 -12.27 -13.46 -8.51
C ALA A 29 -10.86 -13.76 -9.01
N HIS A 30 -10.45 -13.14 -10.11
CA HIS A 30 -9.07 -13.18 -10.59
C HIS A 30 -8.30 -12.03 -9.94
N PHE A 31 -7.10 -12.29 -9.42
CA PHE A 31 -6.21 -11.22 -8.97
C PHE A 31 -4.92 -11.19 -9.81
N ARG A 32 -4.37 -9.99 -9.95
CA ARG A 32 -3.04 -9.73 -10.51
C ARG A 32 -2.33 -8.71 -9.64
N VAL A 33 -1.05 -8.94 -9.38
CA VAL A 33 -0.18 -8.08 -8.59
C VAL A 33 0.83 -7.42 -9.52
N SER A 34 0.86 -6.10 -9.53
CA SER A 34 1.92 -5.31 -10.14
C SER A 34 2.85 -4.83 -9.05
N THR A 35 4.14 -5.15 -9.16
CA THR A 35 5.16 -4.74 -8.18
C THR A 35 6.09 -3.68 -8.75
N PRO A 36 6.65 -2.82 -7.88
CA PRO A 36 7.67 -1.87 -8.28
C PRO A 36 9.02 -2.58 -8.50
N ALA A 37 9.96 -1.87 -9.13
CA ALA A 37 11.31 -2.39 -9.33
C ALA A 37 11.98 -2.78 -7.99
N GLY A 38 12.58 -3.96 -7.94
CA GLY A 38 13.22 -4.50 -6.73
C GLY A 38 12.28 -5.31 -5.82
N VAL A 39 10.97 -5.32 -6.08
CA VAL A 39 10.01 -6.12 -5.33
C VAL A 39 9.36 -7.18 -6.23
N THR A 40 9.14 -8.38 -5.68
CA THR A 40 8.41 -9.46 -6.35
C THR A 40 7.17 -9.87 -5.56
N ALA A 41 6.22 -10.54 -6.24
CA ALA A 41 5.01 -11.09 -5.62
C ALA A 41 4.89 -12.58 -5.94
N SER A 42 4.47 -13.38 -4.95
CA SER A 42 4.22 -14.80 -5.11
C SER A 42 2.97 -15.25 -4.33
N PRO A 43 1.92 -15.75 -5.00
CA PRO A 43 1.71 -15.68 -6.46
C PRO A 43 1.51 -14.23 -6.94
N ALA A 44 1.97 -13.92 -8.16
CA ALA A 44 1.73 -12.61 -8.79
C ALA A 44 0.36 -12.54 -9.49
N GLU A 45 -0.29 -13.67 -9.72
CA GLU A 45 -1.64 -13.75 -10.27
C GLU A 45 -2.30 -15.05 -9.83
N GLY A 46 -3.63 -15.10 -9.84
CA GLY A 46 -4.36 -16.31 -9.52
C GLY A 46 -5.86 -16.09 -9.42
N THR A 47 -6.58 -17.09 -8.93
CA THR A 47 -8.02 -17.04 -8.71
C THR A 47 -8.37 -17.35 -7.26
N VAL A 48 -9.43 -16.72 -6.78
CA VAL A 48 -10.01 -16.93 -5.45
C VAL A 48 -11.51 -17.15 -5.61
N THR A 49 -11.98 -18.33 -5.25
CA THR A 49 -13.41 -18.69 -5.29
C THR A 49 -13.89 -18.94 -3.87
N GLY A 50 -14.29 -17.85 -3.21
CA GLY A 50 -14.56 -17.84 -1.77
C GLY A 50 -13.30 -18.00 -0.92
N GLY A 51 -13.27 -17.35 0.24
CA GLY A 51 -12.17 -17.44 1.19
C GLY A 51 -11.06 -16.41 0.94
N ALA A 52 -9.80 -16.81 1.14
CA ALA A 52 -8.67 -15.90 1.13
C ALA A 52 -7.45 -16.52 0.44
N GLN A 53 -6.75 -15.71 -0.35
CA GLN A 53 -5.46 -16.03 -0.94
C GLN A 53 -4.38 -15.12 -0.34
N LYS A 54 -3.33 -15.73 0.18
CA LYS A 54 -2.13 -15.02 0.62
C LYS A 54 -1.21 -14.75 -0.57
N ILE A 55 -0.62 -13.57 -0.58
CA ILE A 55 0.40 -13.13 -1.53
C ILE A 55 1.60 -12.69 -0.71
N THR A 56 2.75 -13.27 -1.00
CA THR A 56 4.02 -12.87 -0.39
C THR A 56 4.69 -11.83 -1.28
N LEU A 57 4.96 -10.66 -0.72
CA LEU A 57 5.78 -9.62 -1.34
C LEU A 57 7.19 -9.72 -0.79
N THR A 58 8.20 -9.72 -1.66
CA THR A 58 9.61 -9.87 -1.28
C THR A 58 10.43 -8.73 -1.85
N ALA A 59 11.18 -8.03 -1.01
CA ALA A 59 12.16 -7.04 -1.45
C ALA A 59 13.49 -7.73 -1.74
N GLY A 60 14.11 -7.42 -2.88
CA GLY A 60 15.48 -7.82 -3.14
C GLY A 60 16.43 -7.26 -2.08
N LYS A 61 17.52 -7.98 -1.79
CA LYS A 61 18.53 -7.59 -0.79
C LYS A 61 19.16 -6.22 -1.04
N ASP A 62 19.22 -5.79 -2.31
CA ASP A 62 19.83 -4.52 -2.73
C ASP A 62 18.76 -3.46 -3.06
N THR A 63 17.49 -3.72 -2.75
CA THR A 63 16.41 -2.74 -2.91
C THR A 63 16.70 -1.56 -2.00
N ALA A 64 16.66 -0.35 -2.56
CA ALA A 64 16.87 0.85 -1.78
C ALA A 64 15.82 0.95 -0.67
N GLN A 65 16.21 1.51 0.48
CA GLN A 65 15.24 1.80 1.52
C GLN A 65 14.39 2.99 1.10
N GLY A 66 13.09 2.92 1.34
CA GLY A 66 12.15 3.95 0.92
C GLY A 66 10.74 3.42 0.80
N TYR A 67 9.93 4.20 0.11
CA TYR A 67 8.52 3.93 -0.10
C TYR A 67 8.26 3.55 -1.54
N TYR A 68 7.33 2.62 -1.72
CA TYR A 68 7.09 1.88 -2.94
C TYR A 68 5.59 1.58 -3.06
N ASP A 69 5.06 1.56 -4.28
CA ASP A 69 3.67 1.18 -4.51
C ASP A 69 3.59 -0.15 -5.24
N ALA A 70 2.92 -1.13 -4.63
CA ALA A 70 2.39 -2.29 -5.33
C ALA A 70 0.90 -2.09 -5.59
N ARG A 71 0.36 -2.77 -6.60
CA ARG A 71 -1.06 -2.75 -6.93
C ARG A 71 -1.59 -4.16 -7.03
N VAL A 72 -2.75 -4.39 -6.42
CA VAL A 72 -3.51 -5.64 -6.54
C VAL A 72 -4.79 -5.34 -7.29
N THR A 73 -4.86 -5.75 -8.55
CA THR A 73 -6.08 -5.66 -9.35
C THR A 73 -6.89 -6.93 -9.13
N VAL A 74 -8.16 -6.80 -8.77
CA VAL A 74 -9.11 -7.89 -8.62
C VAL A 74 -10.24 -7.71 -9.63
N THR A 75 -10.55 -8.76 -10.39
CA THR A 75 -11.61 -8.76 -11.40
C THR A 75 -12.57 -9.91 -11.14
N SER A 76 -13.88 -9.62 -11.15
CA SER A 76 -14.94 -10.63 -11.06
C SER A 76 -16.09 -10.26 -11.99
N GLY A 77 -16.38 -11.14 -12.96
CA GLY A 77 -17.29 -10.80 -14.06
C GLY A 77 -16.79 -9.58 -14.83
N GLU A 78 -17.64 -8.56 -14.98
CA GLU A 78 -17.31 -7.29 -15.65
C GLU A 78 -16.74 -6.23 -14.69
N GLN A 79 -16.72 -6.50 -13.38
CA GLN A 79 -16.22 -5.57 -12.38
C GLN A 79 -14.72 -5.75 -12.17
N SER A 80 -14.01 -4.64 -12.07
CA SER A 80 -12.59 -4.61 -11.72
C SER A 80 -12.35 -3.53 -10.67
N TYR A 81 -11.51 -3.85 -9.69
CA TYR A 81 -11.09 -2.95 -8.62
C TYR A 81 -9.57 -3.05 -8.46
N GLU A 82 -8.90 -1.92 -8.30
CA GLU A 82 -7.46 -1.86 -8.08
C GLU A 82 -7.18 -1.35 -6.67
N GLN A 83 -6.57 -2.20 -5.84
CA GLN A 83 -6.13 -1.84 -4.51
C GLN A 83 -4.64 -1.48 -4.53
N PRO A 84 -4.26 -0.22 -4.30
CA PRO A 84 -2.86 0.10 -3.99
C PRO A 84 -2.46 -0.51 -2.64
N VAL A 85 -1.20 -0.95 -2.57
CA VAL A 85 -0.52 -1.39 -1.35
C VAL A 85 0.72 -0.51 -1.17
N ALA A 86 0.71 0.32 -0.15
CA ALA A 86 1.87 1.13 0.22
C ALA A 86 2.91 0.25 0.90
N LEU A 87 4.09 0.15 0.28
CA LEU A 87 5.20 -0.67 0.75
C LEU A 87 6.32 0.21 1.30
N THR A 88 6.74 -0.09 2.52
CA THR A 88 7.93 0.50 3.12
C THR A 88 9.05 -0.53 3.13
N VAL A 89 10.11 -0.29 2.35
CA VAL A 89 11.35 -1.08 2.43
C VAL A 89 12.29 -0.40 3.43
N ALA A 90 12.47 -0.99 4.61
CA ALA A 90 13.23 -0.36 5.68
C ALA A 90 13.92 -1.37 6.59
N ALA A 91 15.17 -1.07 6.96
CA ALA A 91 15.90 -1.88 7.92
C ALA A 91 15.21 -1.83 9.30
N PRO A 92 15.17 -2.95 10.05
CA PRO A 92 14.55 -3.00 11.36
C PRO A 92 15.17 -1.98 12.34
N GLY A 93 14.35 -1.42 13.22
CA GLY A 93 14.80 -0.47 14.24
C GLY A 93 15.15 0.94 13.71
N THR A 94 14.87 1.23 12.44
CA THR A 94 15.03 2.58 11.87
C THR A 94 13.76 3.41 12.03
N LEU A 95 13.89 4.74 12.03
CA LEU A 95 12.73 5.65 11.99
C LEU A 95 11.87 5.42 10.74
N LEU A 96 12.48 5.01 9.62
CA LEU A 96 11.74 4.67 8.40
C LEU A 96 10.87 3.43 8.60
N ALA A 97 11.38 2.38 9.24
CA ALA A 97 10.60 1.18 9.56
C ALA A 97 9.47 1.45 10.55
N ALA A 98 9.59 2.49 11.38
CA ALA A 98 8.53 2.94 12.29
C ALA A 98 7.47 3.84 11.62
N ARG A 99 7.62 4.18 10.33
CA ARG A 99 6.61 4.91 9.55
C ARG A 99 5.77 3.89 8.76
N ASP A 100 4.79 3.31 9.44
CA ASP A 100 3.93 2.22 8.94
C ASP A 100 2.47 2.64 8.64
N ASN A 101 2.08 3.84 9.06
CA ASN A 101 0.77 4.41 8.78
C ASN A 101 0.81 5.40 7.61
N THR A 102 0.02 5.12 6.56
CA THR A 102 -0.26 6.06 5.48
C THR A 102 -1.46 6.93 5.87
N GLY A 103 -1.25 8.24 6.00
CA GLY A 103 -2.33 9.19 6.33
C GLY A 103 -2.63 10.19 5.22
N ILE A 104 -1.98 10.09 4.06
CA ILE A 104 -2.09 11.04 2.94
C ILE A 104 -2.46 10.30 1.64
N SER A 105 -3.52 10.72 0.96
CA SER A 105 -3.97 10.19 -0.34
C SER A 105 -3.94 11.27 -1.43
N ASP A 106 -4.05 10.86 -2.70
CA ASP A 106 -4.43 11.81 -3.76
C ASP A 106 -5.89 12.22 -3.60
N ASP A 107 -6.26 13.43 -4.02
CA ASP A 107 -7.66 13.86 -4.17
C ASP A 107 -8.48 13.02 -5.16
N THR A 108 -7.82 12.18 -5.94
CA THR A 108 -8.47 11.30 -6.92
C THR A 108 -8.36 9.85 -6.48
N GLY A 109 -9.47 9.10 -6.56
CA GLY A 109 -9.51 7.68 -6.20
C GLY A 109 -10.44 7.44 -5.02
N ASP A 110 -10.40 6.22 -4.47
CA ASP A 110 -11.24 5.81 -3.34
C ASP A 110 -10.59 6.14 -1.98
N HIS A 111 -9.32 6.60 -1.97
CA HIS A 111 -8.54 7.04 -0.80
C HIS A 111 -8.23 5.97 0.27
N ASP A 112 -8.59 4.72 0.01
CA ASP A 112 -8.35 3.55 0.86
C ASP A 112 -6.84 3.31 1.14
N GLU A 113 -5.95 3.94 0.38
CA GLU A 113 -4.51 3.89 0.60
C GLU A 113 -4.07 4.60 1.90
N ALA A 114 -4.87 5.51 2.43
CA ALA A 114 -4.47 6.45 3.49
C ALA A 114 -5.43 6.43 4.69
N ASP A 115 -5.72 5.25 5.20
CA ASP A 115 -6.64 5.07 6.33
C ASP A 115 -5.89 4.98 7.67
N TYR A 116 -5.40 6.14 8.14
CA TYR A 116 -4.61 6.22 9.38
C TYR A 116 -5.38 5.72 10.61
N ASP A 117 -6.71 5.91 10.65
CA ASP A 117 -7.56 5.64 11.81
C ASP A 117 -8.51 4.44 11.64
N GLY A 118 -8.54 3.80 10.47
CA GLY A 118 -9.49 2.72 10.14
C GLY A 118 -10.90 3.21 9.82
N GLY A 119 -11.11 4.53 9.76
CA GLY A 119 -12.37 5.21 9.52
C GLY A 119 -12.57 5.70 8.08
N GLY A 120 -11.56 5.53 7.22
CA GLY A 120 -11.59 5.92 5.80
C GLY A 120 -11.31 7.41 5.53
N TRP A 121 -10.73 8.13 6.51
CA TRP A 121 -10.39 9.56 6.34
C TRP A 121 -8.89 9.74 6.17
N SER A 122 -8.51 10.49 5.15
CA SER A 122 -7.12 10.79 4.80
C SER A 122 -6.89 12.30 4.63
N TYR A 123 -5.64 12.74 4.82
CA TYR A 123 -5.23 14.07 4.40
C TYR A 123 -5.03 14.12 2.89
N SER A 124 -5.51 15.18 2.24
CA SER A 124 -5.26 15.43 0.81
C SER A 124 -3.79 15.82 0.56
N ARG A 125 -3.11 15.09 -0.32
CA ARG A 125 -1.74 15.42 -0.78
C ARG A 125 -1.70 16.79 -1.45
N GLN A 126 -2.73 17.12 -2.23
CA GLN A 126 -2.86 18.37 -2.97
C GLN A 126 -3.04 19.55 -2.00
N ALA A 127 -3.91 19.40 -1.00
CA ALA A 127 -4.14 20.42 0.02
C ALA A 127 -2.88 20.68 0.86
N LEU A 128 -2.16 19.61 1.24
CA LEU A 128 -0.88 19.72 1.94
C LEU A 128 0.18 20.40 1.08
N ALA A 129 0.30 20.04 -0.20
CA ALA A 129 1.21 20.69 -1.14
C ALA A 129 0.87 22.18 -1.33
N ALA A 130 -0.42 22.53 -1.42
CA ALA A 130 -0.88 23.92 -1.48
C ALA A 130 -0.54 24.71 -0.20
N ALA A 131 -0.45 24.04 0.95
CA ALA A 131 0.03 24.60 2.22
C ALA A 131 1.57 24.61 2.34
N GLY A 132 2.32 24.19 1.31
CA GLY A 132 3.78 24.15 1.29
C GLY A 132 4.41 22.87 1.85
N LEU A 133 3.60 21.86 2.17
CA LEU A 133 4.05 20.55 2.65
C LEU A 133 4.09 19.56 1.49
N THR A 134 5.09 19.73 0.62
CA THR A 134 5.34 18.78 -0.49
C THR A 134 6.07 17.55 0.00
N ALA A 135 5.73 16.38 -0.53
CA ALA A 135 6.41 15.11 -0.25
C ALA A 135 7.95 15.23 -0.36
N GLY A 136 8.68 14.84 0.70
CA GLY A 136 10.14 14.94 0.77
C GLY A 136 10.69 16.37 0.87
N GLY A 137 9.82 17.38 0.88
CA GLY A 137 10.17 18.78 1.03
C GLY A 137 10.63 19.12 2.45
N ARG A 138 11.38 20.21 2.58
CA ARG A 138 11.71 20.77 3.90
C ARG A 138 10.71 21.87 4.27
N GLY A 139 10.29 21.86 5.52
CA GLY A 139 9.43 22.88 6.11
C GLY A 139 9.95 23.35 7.47
N THR A 140 9.38 24.46 7.95
CA THR A 140 9.59 24.95 9.32
C THR A 140 8.25 25.19 10.00
N ALA A 141 8.09 24.68 11.22
CA ALA A 141 6.94 24.96 12.07
C ALA A 141 7.47 25.40 13.45
N ASP A 142 7.04 26.58 13.91
CA ASP A 142 7.46 27.15 15.21
C ASP A 142 8.99 27.17 15.43
N GLY A 143 9.75 27.41 14.36
CA GLY A 143 11.21 27.45 14.40
C GLY A 143 11.91 26.08 14.30
N LEU A 144 11.16 24.98 14.27
CA LEU A 144 11.70 23.64 14.04
C LEU A 144 11.73 23.32 12.55
N ALA A 145 12.92 23.04 12.03
CA ALA A 145 13.08 22.52 10.67
C ALA A 145 12.77 21.01 10.65
N PHE A 146 11.98 20.58 9.66
CA PHE A 146 11.67 19.17 9.44
C PHE A 146 11.66 18.84 7.95
N THR A 147 11.82 17.56 7.63
CA THR A 147 11.58 17.03 6.29
C THR A 147 10.21 16.36 6.30
N TRP A 148 9.30 16.85 5.48
CA TRP A 148 8.01 16.22 5.26
C TRP A 148 8.21 14.82 4.66
N PRO A 149 7.48 13.79 5.12
CA PRO A 149 7.59 12.44 4.57
C PRO A 149 7.48 12.42 3.03
N GLY A 150 8.22 11.50 2.40
CA GLY A 150 8.26 11.36 0.93
C GLY A 150 7.04 10.67 0.33
N SER A 151 6.19 10.11 1.18
CA SER A 151 4.93 9.43 0.88
C SER A 151 4.11 9.37 2.17
#